data_AF-A0A2M7F8T3-F1
#
_entry.id   AF-A0A2M7F8T3-F1
#
_cell.length_a   1.000
_cell.length_b   1.000
_cell.length_c   1.000
_cell.angle_alpha   90.00
_cell.angle_beta   90.00
_cell.angle_gamma   90.00
#
_symmetry.space_group_name_H-M   'P 1'
#
loop_
_entity.id
_entity.type
_entity.pdbx_description
1 polymer ?
#
loop_
_entity_poly.entity_id
_entity_poly.type
_entity_poly.pdbx_seq_one_letter_code
_entity_poly.pdbx_strand_id
1 'polypeptide(L)'
;MPIRPLEKQFEPKKVAEIKKLQKEYENLRLTLKGGSAGYMISGITRSLETGILIGALSLAFSFLDMFVHDLLIVHYREEDLDGDNPRDMGPVRFSGQSILPFEGYIHKFRLDHLIEEKEAKEILLLYRNIGIPLHHVLSRRIGRYGSPLIIGQDNLLDRFLTRNIGDLHQIEEMIEDYATECLQKIVSFIQKHQGVIKNRG
;
A
#
# COMPACT_ATOMS: atom_id res chain seq x y z
N MET A 1 20.53 -20.73 -5.62
CA MET A 1 21.46 -19.74 -6.20
C MET A 1 21.49 -18.51 -5.31
N PRO A 2 22.65 -17.89 -5.04
CA PRO A 2 22.70 -16.63 -4.29
C PRO A 2 22.01 -15.51 -5.08
N ILE A 3 21.24 -14.66 -4.40
CA ILE A 3 20.62 -13.48 -5.00
C ILE A 3 21.73 -12.51 -5.42
N ARG A 4 21.63 -11.99 -6.65
CA ARG A 4 22.62 -11.01 -7.16
C ARG A 4 22.48 -9.68 -6.41
N PRO A 5 23.57 -8.94 -6.13
CA PRO A 5 23.46 -7.61 -5.53
C PRO A 5 22.77 -6.61 -6.49
N LEU A 6 22.15 -5.56 -5.95
CA LEU A 6 21.39 -4.56 -6.70
C LEU A 6 22.17 -3.94 -7.86
N GLU A 7 23.45 -3.64 -7.62
CA GLU A 7 24.36 -3.04 -8.60
C GLU A 7 24.64 -3.96 -9.80
N LYS A 8 24.33 -5.25 -9.70
CA LYS A 8 24.41 -6.22 -10.80
C LYS A 8 23.05 -6.51 -11.43
N GLN A 9 21.97 -5.96 -10.89
CA GLN A 9 20.59 -6.18 -11.34
C GLN A 9 20.01 -4.95 -12.04
N PHE A 10 20.37 -3.75 -11.62
CA PHE A 10 19.77 -2.50 -12.10
C PHE A 10 20.81 -1.44 -12.45
N GLU A 11 20.38 -0.46 -13.26
CA GLU A 11 21.17 0.73 -13.55
C GLU A 11 21.40 1.60 -12.29
N PRO A 12 22.50 2.38 -12.23
CA PRO A 12 22.85 3.16 -11.04
C PRO A 12 21.75 4.11 -10.53
N LYS A 13 20.97 4.70 -11.45
CA LYS A 13 19.84 5.58 -11.10
C LYS A 13 18.77 4.82 -10.33
N LYS A 14 18.34 3.66 -10.83
CA LYS A 14 17.34 2.81 -10.18
C LYS A 14 17.86 2.26 -8.85
N VAL A 15 19.13 1.91 -8.75
CA VAL A 15 19.76 1.51 -7.47
C VAL A 15 19.67 2.64 -6.44
N ALA A 16 19.92 3.89 -6.84
CA ALA A 16 19.80 5.04 -5.95
C ALA A 16 18.35 5.26 -5.49
N GLU A 17 17.37 5.11 -6.37
CA GLU A 17 15.94 5.15 -6.03
C GLU A 17 15.56 4.06 -5.02
N ILE A 18 16.00 2.81 -5.24
CA ILE A 18 15.75 1.68 -4.34
C ILE A 18 16.37 1.95 -2.96
N LYS A 19 17.62 2.43 -2.90
CA LYS A 19 18.30 2.76 -1.64
C LYS A 19 17.62 3.91 -0.90
N LYS A 20 17.09 4.91 -1.62
CA LYS A 20 16.27 5.98 -1.04
C LYS A 20 15.00 5.41 -0.40
N LEU A 21 14.28 4.55 -1.11
CA LEU A 21 13.08 3.88 -0.59
C LEU A 21 13.37 3.03 0.64
N GLN A 22 14.46 2.24 0.64
CA GLN A 22 14.89 1.48 1.81
C GLN A 22 15.03 2.37 3.04
N LYS A 23 15.69 3.53 2.90
CA LYS A 23 15.86 4.49 3.99
C LYS A 23 14.53 5.07 4.46
N GLU A 24 13.62 5.38 3.55
CA GLU A 24 12.30 5.94 3.90
C GLU A 24 11.41 4.94 4.65
N TYR A 25 11.42 3.68 4.23
CA TYR A 25 10.73 2.60 4.95
C TYR A 25 11.38 2.32 6.30
N GLU A 26 12.71 2.32 6.40
CA GLU A 26 13.38 2.13 7.69
C GLU A 26 13.09 3.29 8.66
N ASN A 27 13.01 4.53 8.15
CA ASN A 27 12.56 5.67 8.94
C ASN A 27 11.13 5.45 9.45
N LEU A 28 10.21 4.92 8.63
CA LEU A 28 8.85 4.54 9.07
C LEU A 28 8.86 3.49 10.17
N ARG A 29 9.78 2.51 10.11
CA ARG A 29 9.91 1.47 11.12
C ARG A 29 10.28 2.05 12.48
N LEU A 30 11.21 3.01 12.49
CA LEU A 30 11.65 3.69 13.71
C LEU A 30 10.51 4.54 14.31
N THR A 31 9.64 5.07 13.46
CA THR A 31 8.54 5.91 13.89
C THR A 31 7.36 5.08 14.40
N LEU A 32 6.91 4.05 13.69
CA LEU A 32 5.69 3.26 14.00
C LEU A 32 5.88 2.15 15.06
N LYS A 33 6.86 2.30 15.98
CA LYS A 33 7.30 1.33 17.00
C LYS A 33 6.33 0.16 17.32
N GLY A 34 6.62 -1.04 16.80
CA GLY A 34 6.07 -2.33 17.28
C GLY A 34 5.12 -3.07 16.32
N GLY A 35 4.86 -4.35 16.62
CA GLY A 35 3.78 -5.15 16.03
C GLY A 35 3.93 -5.55 14.55
N SER A 36 2.79 -5.80 13.91
CA SER A 36 2.68 -6.25 12.50
C SER A 36 3.27 -5.25 11.50
N ALA A 37 3.22 -3.94 11.79
CA ALA A 37 3.84 -2.90 10.96
C ALA A 37 5.36 -3.09 10.82
N GLY A 38 6.04 -3.39 11.93
CA GLY A 38 7.49 -3.64 11.91
C GLY A 38 7.87 -4.86 11.08
N TYR A 39 7.04 -5.92 11.10
CA TYR A 39 7.23 -7.11 10.27
C TYR A 39 7.07 -6.80 8.78
N MET A 40 5.99 -6.12 8.41
CA MET A 40 5.72 -5.73 7.02
C MET A 40 6.84 -4.85 6.45
N ILE A 41 7.25 -3.82 7.20
CA ILE A 41 8.33 -2.92 6.78
C ILE A 41 9.65 -3.67 6.62
N SER A 42 9.98 -4.59 7.53
CA SER A 42 11.19 -5.40 7.42
C SER A 42 11.18 -6.27 6.16
N GLY A 43 10.02 -6.84 5.81
CA GLY A 43 9.83 -7.58 4.57
C GLY A 43 9.99 -6.71 3.32
N ILE A 44 9.45 -5.48 3.33
CA ILE A 44 9.61 -4.51 2.24
C ILE A 44 11.09 -4.17 2.06
N THR A 45 11.78 -3.76 3.13
CA THR A 45 13.21 -3.40 3.09
C THR A 45 14.06 -4.57 2.58
N ARG A 46 13.80 -5.80 3.06
CA ARG A 46 14.53 -6.98 2.60
C ARG A 46 14.27 -7.31 1.13
N SER A 47 13.04 -7.12 0.66
CA SER A 47 12.70 -7.30 -0.75
C SER A 47 13.41 -6.26 -1.63
N LEU A 48 13.51 -5.02 -1.14
CA LEU A 48 14.28 -3.97 -1.81
C LEU A 48 15.79 -4.27 -1.81
N GLU A 49 16.37 -4.77 -0.72
CA GLU A 49 17.79 -5.17 -0.66
C GLU A 49 18.15 -6.24 -1.68
N THR A 50 17.20 -7.12 -1.97
CA THR A 50 17.37 -8.27 -2.87
C THR A 50 16.96 -7.96 -4.31
N GLY A 51 16.39 -6.78 -4.58
CA GLY A 51 15.91 -6.39 -5.90
C GLY A 51 14.56 -6.97 -6.29
N ILE A 52 13.82 -7.56 -5.34
CA ILE A 52 12.52 -8.20 -5.57
C ILE A 52 11.42 -7.12 -5.47
N LEU A 53 11.30 -6.27 -6.49
CA LEU A 53 10.41 -5.11 -6.49
C LEU A 53 8.93 -5.48 -6.37
N ILE A 54 8.50 -6.55 -7.04
CA ILE A 54 7.12 -7.07 -6.98
C ILE A 54 6.77 -7.50 -5.55
N GLY A 55 7.71 -8.17 -4.87
CA GLY A 55 7.53 -8.60 -3.47
C GLY A 55 7.44 -7.42 -2.51
N ALA A 56 8.32 -6.42 -2.70
CA ALA A 56 8.26 -5.18 -1.95
C ALA A 56 6.92 -4.46 -2.12
N LEU A 57 6.42 -4.38 -3.36
CA LEU A 57 5.17 -3.73 -3.68
C LEU A 57 3.95 -4.46 -3.10
N SER A 58 3.94 -5.80 -3.15
CA SER A 58 2.87 -6.60 -2.55
C SER A 58 2.79 -6.40 -1.05
N LEU A 59 3.94 -6.38 -0.36
CA LEU A 59 3.98 -6.10 1.07
C LEU A 59 3.58 -4.66 1.38
N ALA A 60 3.96 -3.70 0.52
CA ALA A 60 3.58 -2.30 0.69
C ALA A 60 2.06 -2.08 0.58
N PHE A 61 1.37 -2.77 -0.33
CA PHE A 61 -0.10 -2.70 -0.41
C PHE A 61 -0.79 -3.31 0.81
N SER A 62 -0.35 -4.48 1.27
CA SER A 62 -0.87 -5.07 2.50
C SER A 62 -0.59 -4.18 3.73
N PHE A 63 0.57 -3.51 3.75
CA PHE A 63 0.88 -2.55 4.81
C PHE A 63 -0.01 -1.30 4.73
N LEU A 64 -0.28 -0.79 3.53
CA LEU A 64 -1.19 0.33 3.30
C LEU A 64 -2.61 0.01 3.79
N ASP A 65 -3.11 -1.18 3.48
CA ASP A 65 -4.45 -1.64 3.89
C ASP A 65 -4.57 -1.71 5.42
N MET A 66 -3.58 -2.35 6.08
CA MET A 66 -3.50 -2.39 7.54
C MET A 66 -3.41 -0.99 8.15
N PHE A 67 -2.61 -0.09 7.57
CA PHE A 67 -2.46 1.28 8.05
C PHE A 67 -3.76 2.08 7.93
N VAL A 68 -4.49 1.95 6.82
CA VAL A 68 -5.80 2.58 6.61
C VAL A 68 -6.82 2.05 7.62
N HIS A 69 -6.78 0.75 7.93
CA HIS A 69 -7.60 0.16 8.97
C HIS A 69 -7.26 0.72 10.37
N ASP A 70 -5.97 0.86 10.70
CA ASP A 70 -5.54 1.46 11.98
C ASP A 70 -5.97 2.94 12.09
N LEU A 71 -5.86 3.70 11.01
CA LEU A 71 -6.36 5.09 10.96
C LEU A 71 -7.86 5.17 11.25
N LEU A 72 -8.63 4.21 10.74
CA LEU A 72 -10.07 4.16 10.95
C LEU A 72 -10.42 3.88 12.41
N ILE A 73 -9.72 2.93 13.03
CA ILE A 73 -9.91 2.62 14.46
C ILE A 73 -9.64 3.87 15.31
N VAL A 74 -8.55 4.58 15.04
CA VAL A 74 -8.20 5.80 15.78
C VAL A 74 -9.27 6.88 15.57
N HIS A 75 -9.73 7.06 14.34
CA HIS A 75 -10.76 8.04 14.01
C HIS A 75 -12.10 7.78 14.71
N TYR A 76 -12.61 6.54 14.69
CA TYR A 76 -13.86 6.21 15.40
C TYR A 76 -13.73 6.31 16.92
N ARG A 77 -12.57 5.98 17.49
CA ARG A 77 -12.34 6.17 18.93
C ARG A 77 -12.50 7.62 19.36
N GLU A 78 -12.19 8.58 18.50
CA GLU A 78 -12.38 10.00 18.80
C GLU A 78 -13.84 10.42 18.71
N GLU A 79 -14.57 9.94 17.71
CA GLU A 79 -16.01 10.20 17.59
C GLU A 79 -16.79 9.66 18.79
N ASP A 80 -16.38 8.51 19.34
CA ASP A 80 -17.02 7.89 20.52
C ASP A 80 -16.63 8.58 21.85
N LEU A 81 -15.46 9.22 21.94
CA LEU A 81 -15.00 9.91 23.16
C LEU A 81 -15.68 11.27 23.40
N ASP A 82 -16.30 11.85 22.37
CA ASP A 82 -17.22 12.99 22.52
C ASP A 82 -18.62 12.54 23.03
N GLY A 83 -18.85 11.23 23.16
CA GLY A 83 -19.99 10.61 23.84
C GLY A 83 -19.69 10.33 25.32
N ASP A 84 -20.68 10.58 26.18
CA ASP A 84 -20.61 10.75 27.64
C ASP A 84 -20.20 9.52 28.50
N ASN A 85 -19.32 8.59 28.03
CA ASN A 85 -18.89 7.47 28.87
C ASN A 85 -17.52 6.83 28.50
N PRO A 86 -16.41 7.20 29.16
CA PRO A 86 -15.05 6.82 28.76
C PRO A 86 -14.57 5.46 29.33
N ARG A 87 -15.44 4.49 29.64
CA ARG A 87 -15.05 3.32 30.46
C ARG A 87 -15.34 1.92 29.91
N ASP A 88 -15.72 1.76 28.64
CA ASP A 88 -15.90 0.42 28.07
C ASP A 88 -15.15 0.26 26.74
N MET A 89 -13.82 0.31 26.81
CA MET A 89 -12.94 0.02 25.66
C MET A 89 -12.76 -1.49 25.48
N GLY A 90 -13.87 -2.19 25.21
CA GLY A 90 -13.84 -3.52 24.59
C GLY A 90 -13.30 -3.46 23.16
N PRO A 91 -13.11 -4.61 22.48
CA PRO A 91 -12.85 -4.59 21.03
C PRO A 91 -13.95 -3.78 20.38
N VAL A 92 -13.59 -2.69 19.69
CA VAL A 92 -14.54 -1.81 18.98
C VAL A 92 -15.53 -2.72 18.28
N ARG A 93 -16.75 -2.76 18.82
CA ARG A 93 -17.79 -3.62 18.29
C ARG A 93 -18.16 -2.99 16.95
N PHE A 94 -17.55 -3.46 15.86
CA PHE A 94 -18.07 -3.38 14.50
C PHE A 94 -19.39 -4.19 14.37
N SER A 95 -20.21 -4.26 15.42
CA SER A 95 -21.47 -4.96 15.46
C SER A 95 -22.56 -4.07 14.86
N GLY A 96 -22.48 -3.85 13.54
CA GLY A 96 -23.56 -3.18 12.80
C GLY A 96 -23.13 -2.42 11.56
N GLN A 97 -21.88 -1.97 11.49
CA GLN A 97 -21.34 -1.35 10.27
C GLN A 97 -20.65 -2.42 9.42
N SER A 98 -21.12 -2.59 8.18
CA SER A 98 -20.45 -3.43 7.19
C SER A 98 -18.97 -3.05 7.15
N ILE A 99 -18.07 -4.03 7.30
CA ILE A 99 -16.63 -3.83 7.06
C ILE A 99 -16.52 -3.18 5.68
N LEU A 100 -16.12 -1.91 5.63
CA LEU A 100 -16.01 -1.22 4.36
C LEU A 100 -14.79 -1.82 3.62
N PRO A 101 -14.86 -1.99 2.30
CA PRO A 101 -13.66 -2.29 1.54
C PRO A 101 -12.67 -1.12 1.63
N PHE A 102 -11.39 -1.36 1.33
CA PHE A 102 -10.33 -0.33 1.32
C PHE A 102 -10.78 1.02 0.73
N GLU A 103 -11.48 0.96 -0.41
CA GLU A 103 -11.98 2.16 -1.09
C GLU A 103 -13.00 2.94 -0.25
N GLY A 104 -13.87 2.22 0.47
CA GLY A 104 -14.83 2.82 1.40
C GLY A 104 -14.14 3.57 2.54
N TYR A 105 -13.02 3.04 3.06
CA TYR A 105 -12.23 3.75 4.07
C TYR A 105 -11.62 5.04 3.53
N ILE A 106 -10.99 4.98 2.35
CA ILE A 106 -10.42 6.17 1.72
C ILE A 106 -11.49 7.22 1.40
N HIS A 107 -12.67 6.79 0.93
CA HIS A 107 -13.80 7.70 0.71
C HIS A 107 -14.30 8.34 2.01
N LYS A 108 -14.38 7.58 3.11
CA LYS A 108 -14.77 8.11 4.42
C LYS A 108 -13.76 9.15 4.91
N PHE A 109 -12.47 8.83 4.92
CA PHE A 109 -11.41 9.78 5.33
C PHE A 109 -11.42 11.08 4.53
N ARG A 110 -11.77 11.02 3.25
CA ARG A 110 -11.92 12.21 2.40
C ARG A 110 -13.14 13.05 2.78
N LEU A 111 -14.28 12.40 3.06
CA LEU A 111 -15.50 13.07 3.51
C LEU A 111 -15.29 13.74 4.88
N ASP A 112 -14.53 13.09 5.75
CA ASP A 112 -14.21 13.57 7.10
C ASP A 112 -12.99 14.53 7.11
N HIS A 113 -12.49 14.92 5.93
CA HIS A 113 -11.35 15.83 5.74
C HIS A 113 -10.02 15.39 6.40
N LEU A 114 -9.84 14.09 6.66
CA LEU A 114 -8.59 13.51 7.17
C LEU A 114 -7.51 13.38 6.09
N ILE A 115 -7.94 13.27 4.83
CA ILE A 115 -7.07 13.23 3.65
C ILE A 115 -7.60 14.18 2.57
N GLU A 116 -6.71 14.71 1.73
CA GLU A 116 -7.10 15.59 0.65
C GLU A 116 -7.75 14.83 -0.53
N GLU A 117 -8.63 15.50 -1.28
CA GLU A 117 -9.28 14.94 -2.48
C GLU A 117 -8.26 14.35 -3.48
N LYS A 118 -7.14 15.05 -3.67
CA LYS A 118 -6.07 14.62 -4.58
C LYS A 118 -5.41 13.33 -4.10
N GLU A 119 -5.12 13.24 -2.81
CA GLU A 119 -4.47 12.07 -2.21
C GLU A 119 -5.38 10.85 -2.24
N ALA A 120 -6.67 11.05 -1.90
CA ALA A 120 -7.68 10.01 -2.01
C ALA A 120 -7.75 9.45 -3.43
N LYS A 121 -7.79 10.32 -4.46
CA LYS A 121 -7.78 9.91 -5.87
C LYS A 121 -6.52 9.14 -6.24
N GLU A 122 -5.35 9.63 -5.87
CA GLU A 122 -4.07 8.99 -6.20
C GLU A 122 -3.95 7.60 -5.57
N ILE A 123 -4.33 7.44 -4.30
CA ILE A 123 -4.28 6.16 -3.59
C ILE A 123 -5.32 5.17 -4.12
N LEU A 124 -6.55 5.61 -4.39
CA LEU A 124 -7.58 4.75 -5.00
C LEU A 124 -7.17 4.26 -6.38
N LEU A 125 -6.62 5.15 -7.21
CA LEU A 125 -6.10 4.77 -8.52
C LEU A 125 -4.94 3.79 -8.39
N LEU A 126 -4.02 4.02 -7.45
CA LEU A 126 -2.90 3.13 -7.21
C LEU A 126 -3.37 1.73 -6.77
N TYR A 127 -4.32 1.67 -5.84
CA TYR A 127 -4.88 0.41 -5.33
C TYR A 127 -5.65 -0.36 -6.40
N ARG A 128 -6.54 0.31 -7.15
CA ARG A 128 -7.35 -0.32 -8.21
C ARG A 128 -6.51 -0.89 -9.34
N ASN A 129 -5.50 -0.14 -9.78
CA ASN A 129 -4.78 -0.47 -11.00
C ASN A 129 -3.54 -1.33 -10.76
N ILE A 130 -3.05 -1.39 -9.53
CA ILE A 130 -1.82 -2.12 -9.21
C ILE A 130 -2.06 -3.07 -8.05
N GLY A 131 -2.60 -2.60 -6.92
CA GLY A 131 -2.86 -3.44 -5.75
C GLY A 131 -3.76 -4.64 -6.07
N ILE A 132 -4.95 -4.39 -6.62
CA ILE A 132 -5.92 -5.43 -6.99
C ILE A 132 -5.32 -6.41 -8.01
N PRO A 133 -4.77 -5.97 -9.17
CA PRO A 133 -4.13 -6.88 -10.11
C PRO A 133 -2.97 -7.66 -9.49
N LEU A 134 -2.11 -7.02 -8.70
CA LEU A 134 -0.97 -7.69 -8.07
C LEU A 134 -1.43 -8.82 -7.15
N HIS A 135 -2.43 -8.56 -6.30
CA HIS A 135 -3.01 -9.57 -5.41
C HIS A 135 -3.63 -10.73 -6.21
N HIS A 136 -4.43 -10.45 -7.25
CA HIS A 136 -5.07 -11.50 -8.04
C HIS A 136 -4.12 -12.25 -8.99
N VAL A 137 -3.13 -11.57 -9.59
CA VAL A 137 -2.12 -12.18 -10.45
C VAL A 137 -1.23 -13.11 -9.64
N LEU A 138 -0.83 -12.74 -8.43
CA LEU A 138 -0.12 -13.64 -7.51
C LEU A 138 -0.99 -14.83 -7.11
N SER A 139 -2.27 -14.63 -6.78
CA SER A 139 -3.19 -15.72 -6.48
C SER A 139 -3.35 -16.71 -7.64
N ARG A 140 -3.34 -16.23 -8.89
CA ARG A 140 -3.44 -17.09 -10.08
C ARG A 140 -2.13 -17.73 -10.51
N ARG A 141 -0.98 -17.21 -10.10
CA ARG A 141 0.29 -17.95 -10.20
C ARG A 141 0.27 -19.20 -9.32
N ILE A 142 -0.44 -19.13 -8.20
CA ILE A 142 -0.61 -20.26 -7.27
C ILE A 142 -1.78 -21.17 -7.71
N GLY A 143 -2.83 -20.59 -8.30
CA GLY A 143 -3.94 -21.33 -8.92
C GLY A 143 -4.00 -21.11 -10.42
N ARG A 144 -3.39 -22.00 -11.22
CA ARG A 144 -3.70 -22.13 -12.66
C ARG A 144 -5.22 -22.08 -12.83
N TYR A 145 -5.80 -21.05 -13.46
CA TYR A 145 -7.02 -21.04 -14.30
C TYR A 145 -7.52 -19.59 -14.51
N GLY A 146 -8.01 -19.33 -15.72
CA GLY A 146 -8.15 -18.01 -16.32
C GLY A 146 -9.36 -17.17 -15.90
N SER A 147 -9.16 -15.85 -15.88
CA SER A 147 -10.24 -14.86 -16.05
C SER A 147 -9.68 -13.52 -16.55
N PRO A 148 -10.19 -12.93 -17.63
CA PRO A 148 -9.66 -11.66 -18.13
C PRO A 148 -9.86 -10.52 -17.11
N LEU A 149 -8.82 -9.68 -16.92
CA LEU A 149 -8.88 -8.43 -16.15
C LEU A 149 -9.59 -7.37 -17.00
N ILE A 150 -10.67 -6.77 -16.48
CA ILE A 150 -11.32 -5.59 -17.08
C ILE A 150 -10.86 -4.37 -16.27
N ILE A 151 -10.01 -3.52 -16.87
CA ILE A 151 -9.50 -2.29 -16.24
C ILE A 151 -10.12 -1.08 -16.96
N GLY A 152 -10.77 -0.19 -16.21
CA GLY A 152 -11.47 1.00 -16.71
C GLY A 152 -10.54 2.19 -17.01
N GLN A 153 -10.89 2.97 -18.02
CA GLN A 153 -10.17 4.13 -18.55
C GLN A 153 -10.31 5.36 -17.64
N ASP A 154 -9.19 5.96 -17.21
CA ASP A 154 -8.90 7.40 -17.39
C ASP A 154 -7.61 7.89 -16.68
N ASN A 155 -6.71 8.45 -17.52
CA ASN A 155 -5.91 9.69 -17.35
C ASN A 155 -4.62 9.81 -16.52
N LEU A 156 -4.05 8.70 -16.07
CA LEU A 156 -2.58 8.48 -16.10
C LEU A 156 -2.23 7.10 -16.69
N LEU A 157 -3.29 6.30 -16.90
CA LEU A 157 -3.30 4.93 -17.37
C LEU A 157 -3.29 4.76 -18.90
N ASP A 158 -3.43 5.81 -19.70
CA ASP A 158 -3.43 5.64 -21.16
C ASP A 158 -2.07 5.17 -21.71
N ARG A 159 -0.98 5.37 -20.97
CA ARG A 159 0.31 4.69 -21.25
C ARG A 159 0.42 3.29 -20.63
N PHE A 160 -0.33 3.01 -19.56
CA PHE A 160 -0.42 1.70 -18.91
C PHE A 160 -1.36 0.71 -19.64
N LEU A 161 -2.30 1.19 -20.45
CA LEU A 161 -3.38 0.40 -21.06
C LEU A 161 -3.34 0.27 -22.60
N THR A 162 -2.53 1.05 -23.33
CA THR A 162 -2.41 0.88 -24.80
C THR A 162 -1.62 -0.36 -25.22
N ARG A 163 -0.94 -1.04 -24.29
CA ARG A 163 -0.41 -2.38 -24.55
C ARG A 163 -1.46 -3.37 -24.07
N ASN A 164 -2.05 -4.12 -25.01
CA ASN A 164 -2.85 -5.30 -24.72
C ASN A 164 -2.13 -6.15 -23.66
N ILE A 165 -2.59 -6.12 -22.41
CA ILE A 165 -2.05 -6.93 -21.32
C ILE A 165 -2.55 -8.36 -21.53
N GLY A 166 -2.04 -9.00 -22.57
CA GLY A 166 -2.31 -10.39 -22.92
C GLY A 166 -1.32 -11.35 -22.28
N ASP A 167 -0.16 -10.86 -21.83
CA ASP A 167 0.95 -11.70 -21.42
C ASP A 167 1.55 -11.31 -20.05
N LEU A 168 1.72 -12.30 -19.17
CA LEU A 168 2.15 -12.13 -17.78
C LEU A 168 3.54 -11.48 -17.66
N HIS A 169 4.38 -11.64 -18.68
CA HIS A 169 5.72 -11.07 -18.72
C HIS A 169 5.70 -9.54 -18.85
N GLN A 170 4.69 -8.99 -19.54
CA GLN A 170 4.52 -7.55 -19.69
C GLN A 170 4.08 -6.90 -18.37
N ILE A 171 3.38 -7.63 -17.51
CA ILE A 171 3.00 -7.16 -16.17
C ILE A 171 4.22 -7.09 -15.26
N GLU A 172 5.14 -8.06 -15.31
CA GLU A 172 6.38 -8.03 -14.53
C GLU A 172 7.27 -6.86 -14.93
N GLU A 173 7.51 -6.70 -16.24
CA GLU A 173 8.34 -5.61 -16.79
C GLU A 173 7.73 -4.23 -16.43
N MET A 174 6.41 -4.09 -16.58
CA MET A 174 5.69 -2.88 -16.20
C MET A 174 5.76 -2.62 -14.68
N ILE A 175 5.61 -3.65 -13.84
CA ILE A 175 5.75 -3.47 -12.39
C ILE A 175 7.18 -3.07 -12.05
N GLU A 176 8.22 -3.63 -12.68
CA GLU A 176 9.60 -3.23 -12.42
C GLU A 176 9.86 -1.76 -12.78
N ASP A 177 9.31 -1.29 -13.89
CA ASP A 177 9.43 0.11 -14.32
C ASP A 177 8.80 1.08 -13.32
N TYR A 178 7.58 0.78 -12.84
CA TYR A 178 6.81 1.71 -12.00
C TYR A 178 6.85 1.40 -10.50
N ALA A 179 7.43 0.27 -10.06
CA ALA A 179 7.40 -0.16 -8.66
C ALA A 179 8.01 0.88 -7.73
N THR A 180 9.10 1.52 -8.12
CA THR A 180 9.77 2.54 -7.28
C THR A 180 8.86 3.76 -7.07
N GLU A 181 8.15 4.20 -8.10
CA GLU A 181 7.16 5.29 -8.00
C GLU A 181 5.97 4.89 -7.10
N CYS A 182 5.47 3.66 -7.26
CA CYS A 182 4.33 3.17 -6.48
C CYS A 182 4.68 3.04 -5.00
N LEU A 183 5.83 2.45 -4.69
CA LEU A 183 6.38 2.37 -3.35
C LEU A 183 6.59 3.77 -2.74
N GLN A 184 7.07 4.73 -3.54
CA GLN A 184 7.23 6.12 -3.11
C GLN A 184 5.89 6.75 -2.73
N LYS A 185 4.82 6.54 -3.51
CA LYS A 185 3.48 7.05 -3.18
C LYS A 185 2.95 6.44 -1.88
N ILE A 186 3.09 5.14 -1.71
CA ILE A 186 2.64 4.43 -0.49
C ILE A 186 3.40 4.95 0.74
N VAL A 187 4.74 4.97 0.69
CA VAL A 187 5.55 5.39 1.84
C VAL A 187 5.27 6.85 2.19
N SER A 188 5.10 7.73 1.20
CA SER A 188 4.78 9.15 1.43
C SER A 188 3.40 9.35 2.06
N PHE A 189 2.38 8.61 1.60
CA PHE A 189 1.05 8.65 2.22
C PHE A 189 1.10 8.23 3.70
N ILE A 190 1.75 7.11 4.00
CA ILE A 190 1.88 6.61 5.38
C ILE A 190 2.68 7.61 6.23
N GLN A 191 3.77 8.17 5.70
CA GLN A 191 4.58 9.16 6.41
C GLN A 191 3.80 10.44 6.74
N LYS A 192 2.90 10.88 5.85
CA LYS A 192 2.05 12.07 6.08
C LYS A 192 1.05 11.81 7.20
N HIS A 193 0.42 10.64 7.24
CA HIS A 193 -0.70 10.35 8.13
C HIS A 193 -0.34 9.57 9.40
N GLN A 194 0.87 9.03 9.54
CA GLN A 194 1.30 8.30 10.75
C GLN A 194 1.22 9.13 12.04
N GLY A 195 1.26 10.46 11.94
CA GLY A 195 1.13 11.37 13.09
C GLY A 195 -0.23 11.25 13.78
N VAL A 196 -1.28 10.91 13.02
CA VAL A 196 -2.64 10.68 13.54
C VAL A 196 -2.64 9.49 14.49
N ILE A 197 -1.93 8.41 14.15
CA ILE A 197 -1.82 7.21 14.99
C ILE A 197 -0.94 7.46 16.23
N LYS A 198 0.15 8.22 16.08
CA LYS A 198 1.16 8.43 17.13
C LYS A 198 0.73 9.36 18.26
N ASN A 199 -0.01 10.41 17.95
CA ASN A 199 -0.33 11.45 18.93
C ASN A 199 -1.46 11.04 19.90
N ARG A 200 -1.97 9.81 19.77
CA ARG A 200 -3.26 9.40 20.35
C ARG A 200 -3.25 7.96 20.90
N GLY A 201 -2.08 7.33 20.98
CA GLY A 201 -1.83 6.01 21.58
C GLY A 201 -0.98 6.08 22.85
#